data_AF-A0A0M8WP83-F1
#
_entry.id   AF-A0A0M8WP83-F1
#
_cell.length_a   1.000
_cell.length_b   1.000
_cell.length_c   1.000
_cell.angle_alpha   90.00
_cell.angle_beta   90.00
_cell.angle_gamma   90.00
#
_symmetry.space_group_name_H-M   'P 1'
#
loop_
_entity.id
_entity.type
_entity.pdbx_description
1 polymer ?
#
loop_
_entity_poly.entity_id
_entity_poly.type
_entity_poly.pdbx_seq_one_letter_code
_entity_poly.pdbx_strand_id
1 'polypeptide(L)'
;MIRRYAGRFRTSTPARPESTRDRRAHNLFEAAAVYVAARAQDDQDRIEEAAAWVSPEALSFGVSELACRAVVALARERDASPDAVARDLLGLPAA
;
A
#
# COMPACT_ATOMS: atom_id res chain seq x y z
N MET A 1 1.71 -25.73 -39.28
CA MET A 1 3.09 -25.23 -39.45
C MET A 1 3.26 -24.00 -38.56
N ILE A 2 3.98 -24.14 -37.45
CA ILE A 2 4.15 -23.10 -36.42
C ILE A 2 5.39 -22.28 -36.76
N ARG A 3 5.24 -20.96 -36.96
CA ARG A 3 6.35 -20.05 -37.25
C ARG A 3 6.90 -19.47 -35.95
N ARG A 4 8.18 -19.77 -35.74
CA ARG A 4 9.07 -19.41 -34.62
C ARG A 4 9.41 -17.92 -34.65
N TYR A 5 9.25 -17.22 -33.53
CA TYR A 5 9.92 -15.95 -33.27
C TYR A 5 10.63 -16.03 -31.91
N ALA A 6 11.97 -16.06 -31.97
CA ALA A 6 12.84 -16.02 -30.82
C ALA A 6 13.15 -14.54 -30.50
N GLY A 7 12.52 -14.01 -29.45
CA GLY A 7 12.83 -12.70 -28.88
C GLY A 7 13.94 -12.81 -27.84
N ARG A 8 15.12 -12.30 -28.18
CA ARG A 8 16.30 -12.19 -27.32
C ARG A 8 16.09 -11.06 -26.29
N PHE A 9 15.66 -11.37 -25.07
CA PHE A 9 15.67 -10.39 -23.98
C PHE A 9 17.11 -10.20 -23.48
N ARG A 10 17.72 -9.08 -23.86
CA ARG A 10 18.95 -8.56 -23.23
C ARG A 10 18.56 -8.00 -21.86
N THR A 11 19.04 -8.66 -20.81
CA THR A 11 18.90 -8.23 -19.42
C THR A 11 19.79 -7.00 -19.21
N SER A 12 19.20 -5.81 -19.21
CA SER A 12 19.87 -4.61 -18.71
C SER A 12 19.76 -4.63 -17.19
N THR A 13 20.81 -5.06 -16.51
CA THR A 13 20.92 -4.90 -15.06
C THR A 13 21.20 -3.42 -14.78
N PRO A 14 20.30 -2.65 -14.14
CA PRO A 14 20.68 -1.32 -13.71
C PRO A 14 21.70 -1.48 -12.58
N ALA A 15 22.88 -0.88 -12.78
CA ALA A 15 23.87 -0.72 -11.72
C ALA A 15 23.21 0.01 -10.56
N ARG A 16 23.00 -0.70 -9.45
CA ARG A 16 22.50 -0.12 -8.20
C ARG A 16 23.63 0.77 -7.66
N PRO A 17 23.46 2.10 -7.61
CA PRO A 17 24.42 2.91 -6.87
C PRO A 17 24.37 2.43 -5.41
N GLU A 18 25.54 2.10 -4.89
CA GLU A 18 25.75 1.83 -3.47
C GLU A 18 25.48 3.14 -2.71
N SER A 19 24.22 3.42 -2.43
CA SER A 19 23.84 4.47 -1.49
C SER A 19 24.15 3.95 -0.10
N THR A 20 25.32 4.36 0.39
CA THR A 20 25.58 4.73 1.78
C THR A 20 24.43 4.46 2.74
N ARG A 21 24.73 3.60 3.70
CA ARG A 21 23.93 3.03 4.76
C ARG A 21 23.51 4.08 5.81
N ASP A 22 22.98 5.21 5.38
CA ASP A 22 22.25 6.15 6.23
C ASP A 22 20.77 5.76 6.20
N ARG A 23 20.32 5.16 7.30
CA ARG A 23 18.93 5.04 7.75
C ARG A 23 17.91 5.25 6.63
N ARG A 24 17.70 4.20 5.81
CA ARG A 24 16.77 4.19 4.67
C ARG A 24 15.48 4.87 5.12
N ALA A 25 15.23 6.09 4.63
CA ALA A 25 13.99 6.80 4.92
C ALA A 25 12.85 5.82 4.61
N HIS A 26 12.05 5.47 5.63
CA HIS A 26 10.99 4.49 5.46
C HIS A 26 10.10 4.92 4.31
N ASN A 27 9.72 3.98 3.46
CA ASN A 27 8.88 4.32 2.31
C ASN A 27 7.52 4.79 2.85
N LEU A 28 6.91 5.77 2.19
CA LEU A 28 5.58 6.24 2.52
C LEU A 28 4.54 5.12 2.71
N PHE A 29 4.51 4.16 1.81
CA PHE A 29 3.58 3.03 1.88
C PHE A 29 3.90 2.07 3.02
N GLU A 30 5.18 1.99 3.42
CA GLU A 30 5.60 1.22 4.59
C GLU A 30 5.13 1.90 5.87
N ALA A 31 5.33 3.22 6.00
CA ALA A 31 4.80 4.00 7.12
C ALA A 31 3.28 3.88 7.24
N ALA A 32 2.54 4.00 6.13
CA ALA A 32 1.09 3.85 6.13
C ALA A 32 0.64 2.44 6.53
N ALA A 33 1.32 1.40 6.04
CA ALA A 33 1.00 0.01 6.41
C ALA A 33 1.21 -0.25 7.90
N VAL A 34 2.35 0.18 8.45
CA VAL A 34 2.64 0.04 9.89
C VAL A 34 1.67 0.86 10.72
N TYR A 35 1.42 2.13 10.34
CA TYR A 35 0.50 3.01 11.04
C TYR A 35 -0.92 2.44 11.11
N VAL A 36 -1.49 1.99 9.99
CA VAL A 36 -2.85 1.42 9.97
C VAL A 36 -2.92 0.10 10.73
N ALA A 37 -1.91 -0.76 10.62
CA ALA A 37 -1.86 -2.00 11.38
C ALA A 37 -1.75 -1.76 12.89
N ALA A 38 -0.96 -0.77 13.31
CA ALA A 38 -0.82 -0.38 14.72
C ALA A 38 -2.13 0.23 15.25
N ARG A 39 -2.80 1.09 14.47
CA ARG A 39 -4.16 1.60 14.77
C ARG A 39 -5.19 0.48 14.96
N ALA A 40 -5.16 -0.55 14.12
CA ALA A 40 -6.05 -1.69 14.24
C ALA A 40 -5.78 -2.56 15.49
N GLN A 41 -4.55 -2.50 16.02
CA GLN A 41 -4.10 -3.23 17.20
C GLN A 41 -4.10 -2.39 18.49
N ASP A 42 -4.49 -1.11 18.41
CA ASP A 42 -4.41 -0.14 19.52
C ASP A 42 -2.97 0.01 20.10
N ASP A 43 -1.95 -0.16 19.25
CA ASP A 43 -0.53 -0.08 19.61
C ASP A 43 -0.03 1.37 19.48
N GLN A 44 -0.23 2.16 20.55
CA GLN A 44 0.06 3.60 20.56
C GLN A 44 1.53 3.93 20.32
N ASP A 45 2.47 3.13 20.86
CA ASP A 45 3.89 3.35 20.66
C ASP A 45 4.28 3.19 19.19
N ARG A 46 3.76 2.17 18.51
CA ARG A 46 4.01 1.99 17.07
C ARG A 46 3.30 3.02 16.19
N ILE A 47 2.14 3.52 16.63
CA ILE A 47 1.45 4.61 15.92
C ILE A 47 2.36 5.84 15.86
N GLU A 48 2.93 6.22 16.99
CA GLU A 48 3.83 7.38 17.09
C GLU A 48 5.14 7.16 16.32
N GLU A 49 5.70 5.95 16.41
CA GLU A 49 6.90 5.58 15.65
C GLU A 49 6.67 5.72 14.13
N ALA A 50 5.61 5.11 13.59
CA ALA A 50 5.31 5.15 12.17
C ALA A 50 4.96 6.56 11.67
N ALA A 51 4.29 7.36 12.51
CA ALA A 51 3.97 8.75 12.19
C ALA A 51 5.22 9.64 12.09
N ALA A 52 6.29 9.32 12.80
CA ALA A 52 7.56 10.06 12.74
C ALA A 52 8.41 9.75 11.50
N TRP A 53 8.05 8.71 10.73
CA TRP A 53 8.84 8.27 9.58
C TRP A 53 8.71 9.17 8.33
N VAL A 54 7.58 9.85 8.18
CA VAL A 54 7.23 10.65 7.00
C VAL A 54 6.46 11.91 7.41
N SER A 55 6.26 12.86 6.49
CA SER A 55 5.43 14.03 6.81
C SER A 55 3.96 13.63 7.02
N PRO A 56 3.18 14.40 7.80
CA PRO A 56 1.76 14.13 8.01
C PRO A 56 0.95 14.05 6.71
N GLU A 57 1.24 14.92 5.74
CA GLU A 57 0.58 14.95 4.42
C GLU A 57 0.88 13.67 3.65
N ALA A 58 2.13 13.23 3.70
CA ALA A 58 2.57 12.00 3.08
C ALA A 58 1.82 10.81 3.73
N LEU A 59 1.81 10.72 5.07
CA LEU A 59 1.11 9.64 5.77
C LEU A 59 -0.38 9.61 5.41
N SER A 60 -1.05 10.77 5.39
CA SER A 60 -2.46 10.88 5.00
C SER A 60 -2.71 10.35 3.58
N PHE A 61 -1.82 10.67 2.64
CA PHE A 61 -1.90 10.12 1.28
C PHE A 61 -1.75 8.59 1.29
N GLY A 62 -0.74 8.07 2.00
CA GLY A 62 -0.50 6.63 2.09
C GLY A 62 -1.69 5.86 2.71
N VAL A 63 -2.30 6.40 3.76
CA VAL A 63 -3.50 5.82 4.39
C VAL A 63 -4.69 5.83 3.44
N SER A 64 -4.91 6.93 2.71
CA SER A 64 -6.02 7.04 1.75
C SER A 64 -5.88 6.04 0.59
N GLU A 65 -4.67 5.90 0.06
CA GLU A 65 -4.36 4.91 -0.98
C GLU A 65 -4.54 3.47 -0.48
N LEU A 66 -4.10 3.18 0.76
CA LEU A 66 -4.28 1.87 1.38
C LEU A 66 -5.78 1.54 1.54
N ALA A 67 -6.59 2.50 1.99
CA ALA A 67 -8.03 2.33 2.12
C ALA A 67 -8.70 2.03 0.76
N CYS A 68 -8.34 2.76 -0.30
CA CYS A 68 -8.84 2.52 -1.65
C CYS A 68 -8.50 1.10 -2.14
N ARG A 69 -7.24 0.68 -1.97
CA ARG A 69 -6.81 -0.68 -2.36
C ARG A 69 -7.51 -1.77 -1.56
N ALA A 70 -7.70 -1.57 -0.26
CA ALA A 70 -8.41 -2.51 0.60
C ALA A 70 -9.87 -2.68 0.16
N VAL A 71 -10.58 -1.58 -0.12
CA VAL A 71 -11.96 -1.62 -0.62
C VAL A 71 -12.04 -2.36 -1.97
N VAL A 72 -11.15 -2.07 -2.92
CA VAL A 72 -11.14 -2.74 -4.22
C VAL A 72 -10.86 -4.25 -4.08
N ALA A 73 -9.93 -4.63 -3.21
CA ALA A 73 -9.64 -6.03 -2.94
C ALA A 73 -10.85 -6.75 -2.33
N LEU A 74 -11.43 -6.19 -1.27
CA LEU A 74 -12.60 -6.75 -0.59
C LEU A 74 -13.84 -6.83 -1.49
N ALA A 75 -14.07 -5.82 -2.35
CA ALA A 75 -15.16 -5.82 -3.32
C ALA A 75 -15.06 -7.01 -4.27
N ARG A 76 -13.86 -7.34 -4.75
CA ARG A 76 -13.62 -8.51 -5.60
C ARG A 76 -13.82 -9.82 -4.85
N GLU A 77 -13.36 -9.91 -3.59
CA GLU A 77 -13.54 -11.10 -2.75
C GLU A 77 -15.01 -11.38 -2.43
N ARG A 78 -15.82 -10.32 -2.30
CA ARG A 78 -17.25 -10.39 -1.93
C ARG A 78 -18.20 -10.39 -3.13
N ASP A 79 -17.69 -10.32 -4.36
CA ASP A 79 -18.47 -10.08 -5.58
C ASP A 79 -19.47 -8.91 -5.43
N ALA A 80 -19.00 -7.82 -4.81
CA ALA A 80 -19.80 -6.65 -4.46
C ALA A 80 -19.23 -5.38 -5.09
N SER A 81 -20.02 -4.30 -5.14
CA SER A 81 -19.51 -3.00 -5.58
C SER A 81 -18.60 -2.38 -4.50
N PRO A 82 -17.57 -1.59 -4.89
CA PRO A 82 -16.75 -0.84 -3.94
C PRO A 82 -17.56 0.08 -3.00
N ASP A 83 -18.64 0.69 -3.51
CA ASP A 83 -19.54 1.53 -2.71
C ASP A 83 -20.23 0.72 -1.61
N ALA A 84 -20.80 -0.44 -1.94
CA ALA A 84 -21.45 -1.31 -0.96
C ALA A 84 -20.47 -1.74 0.15
N VAL A 85 -19.24 -2.11 -0.23
CA VAL A 85 -18.19 -2.49 0.75
C VAL A 85 -17.77 -1.32 1.62
N ALA A 86 -17.56 -0.13 1.06
CA ALA A 86 -17.16 1.04 1.83
C ALA A 86 -18.24 1.45 2.85
N ARG A 87 -19.52 1.39 2.46
CA ARG A 87 -20.65 1.67 3.34
C ARG A 87 -20.78 0.62 4.44
N ASP A 88 -20.66 -0.67 4.10
CA ASP A 88 -20.68 -1.79 5.06
C ASP A 88 -19.59 -1.66 6.12
N LEU A 89 -18.33 -1.40 5.72
CA LEU A 89 -17.20 -1.21 6.65
C LEU A 89 -17.41 -0.05 7.64
N LEU A 90 -18.20 0.96 7.25
CA LEU A 90 -18.52 2.12 8.08
C LEU A 90 -19.87 2.00 8.80
N GLY A 91 -20.58 0.87 8.68
CA GLY A 91 -21.89 0.67 9.29
C GLY A 91 -22.98 1.59 8.73
N LEU A 92 -22.83 2.06 7.49
CA LEU A 92 -23.79 2.93 6.82
C LEU A 92 -24.87 2.11 6.11
N PRO A 93 -26.12 2.59 6.03
CA PRO A 93 -27.19 1.89 5.32
C PRO A 93 -26.87 1.75 3.83
N ALA A 94 -27.37 0.73 3.13
CA ALA A 94 -27.23 0.63 1.69
C ALA A 94 -27.84 1.87 0.99
N ALA A 95 -27.19 2.32 -0.10
CA ALA A 95 -27.66 3.43 -0.91
C ALA A 95 -28.84 3.02 -1.81
#